data_AF-K2FVZ6-F1
#
_entry.id   AF-K2FVZ6-F1
#
_cell.length_a   1.000
_cell.length_b   1.000
_cell.length_c   1.000
_cell.angle_alpha   90.00
_cell.angle_beta   90.00
_cell.angle_gamma   90.00
#
_symmetry.space_group_name_H-M   'P 1'
#
loop_
_entity.id
_entity.type
_entity.pdbx_description
1 polymer ?
#
loop_
_entity_poly.entity_id
_entity_poly.type
_entity_poly.pdbx_seq_one_letter_code
_entity_poly.pdbx_strand_id
1 'polypeptide(L)'
;MALNIEKLFSNLSCKLVNIEGFNHHVQFESSGISSRFMFFSGIHLDEKGASVALKNWFEKNESVIPDTLKVFQANPESLKRKKRGVTRWTWHGPEIIDANRYFGNERGNYWVAEEIKTIAAQHPNLKCAFSFHEEADKKGYREKDDGRIETFIRDPNSFYMYDAFNAEESTSDEIMPLYNSLASALTKQGFSLYSGFDDYKNDPKETVQLNPVDNGYCPQASDKNNFLDGSFENWVITQGMKRSFVFEIPSRISEERKQLMIKIIFEKFIIPFLNQVCPDLNLPNIGID
;
A
#
# COMPACT_ATOMS: atom_id res chain seq x y z
N MET A 1 36.93 21.51 44.20
CA MET A 1 35.80 20.57 44.05
C MET A 1 35.91 19.90 42.69
N ALA A 2 36.52 18.72 42.62
CA ALA A 2 36.58 17.95 41.39
C ALA A 2 35.24 17.20 41.25
N LEU A 3 34.46 17.52 40.22
CA LEU A 3 33.26 16.77 39.88
C LEU A 3 33.67 15.35 39.50
N ASN A 4 33.10 14.37 40.21
CA ASN A 4 33.40 12.96 40.06
C ASN A 4 32.70 12.44 38.78
N ILE A 5 33.36 12.65 37.63
CA ILE A 5 32.88 12.31 36.29
C ILE A 5 32.56 10.81 36.16
N GLU A 6 33.26 9.94 36.90
CA GLU A 6 33.01 8.49 36.89
C GLU A 6 31.62 8.12 37.42
N LYS A 7 31.07 8.91 38.34
CA LYS A 7 29.71 8.69 38.89
C LYS A 7 28.60 9.14 37.92
N LEU A 8 28.93 10.00 36.94
CA LEU A 8 28.00 10.39 35.88
C LEU A 8 27.91 9.29 34.81
N PHE A 9 29.02 8.62 34.50
CA PHE A 9 29.04 7.53 33.52
C PHE A 9 28.44 6.22 34.04
N SER A 10 28.56 5.91 35.33
CA SER A 10 27.94 4.70 35.90
C SER A 10 26.41 4.74 35.96
N ASN A 11 25.81 5.93 35.96
CA ASN A 11 24.35 6.08 35.83
C ASN A 11 23.86 6.08 34.37
N LEU A 12 24.76 6.27 33.39
CA LEU A 12 24.45 6.14 31.96
C LEU A 12 24.59 4.71 31.45
N SER A 13 25.34 3.84 32.14
CA SER A 13 25.61 2.46 31.68
C SER A 13 24.51 1.43 31.98
N CYS A 14 23.44 1.79 32.69
CA CYS A 14 22.34 0.87 33.06
C CYS A 14 21.06 1.01 32.22
N LYS A 15 21.13 1.61 31.03
CA LYS A 15 20.11 1.46 29.98
C LYS A 15 20.76 1.21 28.63
N LEU A 16 21.65 0.22 28.55
CA LEU A 16 21.87 -0.49 27.30
C LEU A 16 20.56 -1.23 26.99
N VAL A 17 19.65 -0.52 26.30
CA VAL A 17 18.51 -1.12 25.62
C VAL A 17 19.08 -2.24 24.77
N ASN A 18 18.57 -3.44 24.94
CA ASN A 18 18.97 -4.58 24.14
C ASN A 18 18.64 -4.27 22.65
N ILE A 19 19.64 -3.86 21.87
CA ILE A 19 19.47 -3.39 20.47
C ILE A 19 19.30 -4.59 19.52
N GLU A 20 19.60 -5.81 19.97
CA GLU A 20 19.55 -7.04 19.18
C GLU A 20 18.14 -7.48 18.74
N GLY A 21 17.09 -6.72 19.10
CA GLY A 21 15.69 -7.01 18.73
C GLY A 21 15.07 -6.08 17.68
N PHE A 22 15.80 -5.08 17.18
CA PHE A 22 15.26 -4.16 16.18
C PHE A 22 15.94 -4.37 14.83
N ASN A 23 15.40 -5.31 14.04
CA ASN A 23 15.60 -5.26 12.59
C ASN A 23 14.89 -4.00 12.06
N HIS A 24 15.63 -2.89 12.01
CA HIS A 24 15.19 -1.62 11.44
C HIS A 24 15.30 -1.62 9.90
N HIS A 25 15.10 -2.77 9.26
CA HIS A 25 15.27 -2.91 7.83
C HIS A 25 13.97 -3.38 7.20
N VAL A 26 13.61 -2.72 6.09
CA VAL A 26 12.53 -3.16 5.21
C VAL A 26 12.80 -4.60 4.78
N GLN A 27 11.85 -5.49 5.04
CA GLN A 27 11.96 -6.89 4.61
C GLN A 27 11.46 -7.02 3.18
N PHE A 28 12.27 -7.62 2.32
CA PHE A 28 11.91 -7.90 0.95
C PHE A 28 12.44 -9.25 0.47
N GLU A 29 11.76 -9.82 -0.52
CA GLU A 29 12.15 -11.03 -1.23
C GLU A 29 12.12 -10.73 -2.73
N SER A 30 13.10 -11.24 -3.48
CA SER A 30 13.09 -11.16 -4.94
C SER A 30 13.08 -12.54 -5.55
N SER A 31 12.36 -12.69 -6.67
CA SER A 31 12.36 -13.90 -7.48
C SER A 31 12.72 -13.58 -8.92
N GLY A 32 13.33 -14.55 -9.62
CA GLY A 32 13.79 -14.39 -11.00
C GLY A 32 15.14 -13.66 -11.11
N ILE A 33 15.63 -13.52 -12.34
CA ILE A 33 16.92 -12.84 -12.62
C ILE A 33 16.72 -11.32 -12.69
N SER A 34 15.51 -10.88 -13.01
CA SER A 34 15.19 -9.47 -13.23
C SER A 34 13.74 -9.19 -12.85
N SER A 35 13.50 -8.71 -11.62
CA SER A 35 12.17 -8.36 -11.16
C SER A 35 11.49 -7.34 -12.08
N ARG A 36 10.28 -7.67 -12.54
CA ARG A 36 9.40 -6.84 -13.39
C ARG A 36 8.19 -6.32 -12.63
N PHE A 37 7.82 -6.97 -11.54
CA PHE A 37 6.60 -6.64 -10.79
C PHE A 37 6.93 -6.44 -9.32
N MET A 38 6.41 -5.37 -8.73
CA MET A 38 6.53 -5.13 -7.31
C MET A 38 5.21 -5.42 -6.61
N PHE A 39 5.24 -6.19 -5.53
CA PHE A 39 4.12 -6.41 -4.64
C PHE A 39 4.44 -5.77 -3.29
N PHE A 40 3.63 -4.79 -2.89
CA PHE A 40 3.90 -3.91 -1.77
C PHE A 40 2.76 -4.01 -0.75
N SER A 41 3.07 -4.13 0.53
CA SER A 41 2.09 -4.01 1.61
C SER A 41 2.76 -3.74 2.96
N GLY A 42 1.94 -3.43 3.97
CA GLY A 42 2.41 -3.35 5.35
C GLY A 42 3.21 -2.10 5.65
N ILE A 43 3.00 -1.02 4.89
CA ILE A 43 3.56 0.30 5.20
C ILE A 43 2.86 0.94 6.42
N HIS A 44 1.56 0.65 6.61
CA HIS A 44 0.79 1.01 7.79
C HIS A 44 0.61 -0.19 8.74
N LEU A 45 0.93 -0.02 10.02
CA LEU A 45 0.99 -1.12 11.00
C LEU A 45 -0.37 -1.65 11.46
N ASP A 46 -1.45 -0.92 11.19
CA ASP A 46 -2.83 -1.32 11.45
C ASP A 46 -3.49 -2.05 10.28
N GLU A 47 -2.81 -2.20 9.15
CA GLU A 47 -3.31 -2.84 7.91
C GLU A 47 -2.76 -4.28 7.71
N LYS A 48 -2.32 -4.93 8.79
CA LYS A 48 -1.56 -6.19 8.72
C LYS A 48 -2.31 -7.38 8.11
N GLY A 49 -3.63 -7.39 8.13
CA GLY A 49 -4.39 -8.54 7.63
C GLY A 49 -4.25 -8.73 6.12
N ALA A 50 -4.18 -7.65 5.35
CA ALA A 50 -3.93 -7.67 3.91
C ALA A 50 -2.52 -8.19 3.62
N SER A 51 -1.51 -7.72 4.36
CA SER A 51 -0.12 -8.22 4.25
C SER A 51 0.01 -9.71 4.55
N VAL A 52 -0.62 -10.18 5.64
CA VAL A 52 -0.63 -11.61 6.00
C VAL A 52 -1.33 -12.43 4.92
N ALA A 53 -2.48 -11.96 4.44
CA ALA A 53 -3.21 -12.69 3.41
C ALA A 53 -2.47 -12.72 2.05
N LEU A 54 -1.80 -11.64 1.69
CA LEU A 54 -0.95 -11.57 0.50
C LEU A 54 0.23 -12.54 0.61
N LYS A 55 0.93 -12.54 1.76
CA LYS A 55 2.04 -13.46 2.03
C LYS A 55 1.59 -14.92 1.92
N ASN A 56 0.48 -15.27 2.58
CA ASN A 56 -0.09 -16.62 2.54
C ASN A 56 -0.47 -17.06 1.10
N TRP A 57 -0.92 -16.13 0.26
CA TRP A 57 -1.18 -16.42 -1.15
C TRP A 57 0.11 -16.77 -1.88
N PHE A 58 1.18 -15.98 -1.70
CA PHE A 58 2.48 -16.25 -2.33
C PHE A 58 3.14 -17.54 -1.83
N GLU A 59 3.04 -17.86 -0.53
CA GLU A 59 3.56 -19.13 0.00
C GLU A 59 2.90 -20.36 -0.65
N LYS A 60 1.62 -20.25 -1.01
CA LYS A 60 0.87 -21.33 -1.69
C LYS A 60 1.06 -21.34 -3.20
N ASN A 61 1.50 -20.22 -3.78
CA ASN A 61 1.56 -19.97 -5.22
C ASN A 61 2.93 -19.43 -5.67
N GLU A 62 4.01 -19.85 -5.02
CA GLU A 62 5.34 -19.22 -5.10
C GLU A 62 5.85 -19.09 -6.55
N SER A 63 5.52 -20.07 -7.40
CA SER A 63 5.96 -20.15 -8.79
C SER A 63 5.01 -19.52 -9.81
N VAL A 64 3.82 -19.06 -9.38
CA VAL A 64 2.79 -18.57 -10.32
C VAL A 64 3.23 -17.27 -10.98
N ILE A 65 3.85 -16.36 -10.23
CA ILE A 65 4.30 -15.07 -10.74
C ILE A 65 5.83 -14.99 -10.57
N PRO A 66 6.61 -15.28 -11.62
CA PRO A 66 8.05 -15.10 -11.60
C PRO A 66 8.42 -13.60 -11.68
N ASP A 67 9.71 -13.30 -11.55
CA ASP A 67 10.26 -11.96 -11.73
C ASP A 67 9.59 -10.91 -10.82
N THR A 68 9.49 -11.22 -9.52
CA THR A 68 8.83 -10.34 -8.55
C THR A 68 9.81 -9.73 -7.57
N LEU A 69 9.45 -8.55 -7.05
CA LEU A 69 9.98 -7.95 -5.85
C LEU A 69 8.83 -7.86 -4.83
N LYS A 70 8.93 -8.59 -3.74
CA LYS A 70 7.90 -8.71 -2.70
C LYS A 70 8.34 -7.92 -1.47
N VAL A 71 7.54 -6.96 -1.04
CA VAL A 71 7.77 -6.14 0.16
C VAL A 71 6.49 -6.18 1.00
N PHE A 72 6.26 -7.29 1.72
CA PHE A 72 5.02 -7.50 2.48
C PHE A 72 5.04 -6.90 3.89
N GLN A 73 6.22 -6.49 4.35
CA GLN A 73 6.42 -5.80 5.61
C GLN A 73 7.27 -4.56 5.35
N ALA A 74 6.72 -3.64 4.56
CA ALA A 74 7.38 -2.40 4.20
C ALA A 74 7.78 -1.58 5.42
N ASN A 75 6.96 -1.59 6.46
CA ASN A 75 7.29 -0.99 7.74
C ASN A 75 7.62 -2.07 8.77
N PRO A 76 8.90 -2.26 9.12
CA PRO A 76 9.31 -3.32 10.05
C PRO A 76 9.09 -2.93 11.52
N GLU A 77 8.66 -1.70 11.82
CA GLU A 77 8.47 -1.27 13.20
C GLU A 77 7.42 -2.14 13.92
N SER A 78 7.88 -2.87 14.93
CA SER A 78 7.05 -3.71 15.79
C SER A 78 6.38 -2.89 16.88
N LEU A 79 5.73 -1.77 16.54
CA LEU A 79 5.05 -1.04 17.58
C LEU A 79 3.88 -1.89 18.08
N LYS A 80 3.93 -2.22 19.37
CA LYS A 80 2.80 -2.71 20.19
C LYS A 80 1.53 -1.84 20.07
N ARG A 81 1.60 -0.73 19.34
CA ARG A 81 0.55 0.26 19.10
C ARG A 81 -0.02 0.01 17.71
N LYS A 82 -1.27 -0.45 17.65
CA LYS A 82 -2.10 -0.56 16.43
C LYS A 82 -2.44 0.85 15.90
N LYS A 83 -1.44 1.60 15.45
CA LYS A 83 -1.62 2.95 14.91
C LYS A 83 -1.16 2.96 13.45
N ARG A 84 -1.93 3.65 12.61
CA ARG A 84 -1.51 4.08 11.28
C ARG A 84 -0.22 4.88 11.37
N GLY A 85 0.80 4.45 10.65
CA GLY A 85 2.10 5.12 10.58
C GLY A 85 3.24 4.51 11.40
N VAL A 86 4.34 5.26 11.45
CA VAL A 86 5.64 4.93 12.04
C VAL A 86 6.00 5.94 13.12
N THR A 87 6.82 5.53 14.09
CA THR A 87 7.35 6.48 15.08
C THR A 87 8.55 7.24 14.53
N ARG A 88 8.42 8.56 14.39
CA ARG A 88 9.53 9.49 14.21
C ARG A 88 9.93 10.09 15.56
N TRP A 89 11.19 9.93 15.97
CA TRP A 89 11.70 10.60 17.16
C TRP A 89 12.07 12.04 16.83
N THR A 90 11.43 12.99 17.52
CA THR A 90 11.74 14.42 17.46
C THR A 90 12.30 14.89 18.79
N TRP A 91 12.80 16.13 18.87
CA TRP A 91 13.22 16.75 20.13
C TRP A 91 12.06 16.93 21.14
N HIS A 92 10.81 16.85 20.67
CA HIS A 92 9.60 16.84 21.50
C HIS A 92 9.14 15.45 21.93
N GLY A 93 9.83 14.39 21.49
CA GLY A 93 9.46 13.00 21.73
C GLY A 93 8.96 12.28 20.47
N PRO A 94 8.39 11.08 20.64
CA PRO A 94 7.94 10.25 19.52
C PRO A 94 6.66 10.81 18.90
N GLU A 95 6.71 11.07 17.61
CA GLU A 95 5.58 11.46 16.76
C GLU A 95 5.19 10.28 15.87
N ILE A 96 3.89 10.12 15.58
CA ILE A 96 3.45 9.13 14.60
C ILE A 96 3.28 9.86 13.27
N ILE A 97 4.00 9.40 12.24
CA ILE A 97 3.91 9.95 10.88
C ILE A 97 3.45 8.88 9.91
N ASP A 98 2.79 9.28 8.83
CA ASP A 98 2.38 8.37 7.76
C ASP A 98 3.57 8.13 6.81
N ALA A 99 4.17 6.95 6.85
CA ALA A 99 5.33 6.62 6.02
C ALA A 99 5.01 6.64 4.51
N ASN A 100 3.74 6.40 4.12
CA ASN A 100 3.29 6.47 2.74
C ASN A 100 2.99 7.91 2.28
N ARG A 101 3.59 8.91 2.94
CA ARG A 101 3.58 10.32 2.53
C ARG A 101 4.98 10.90 2.36
N TYR A 102 6.04 10.07 2.41
CA TYR A 102 7.45 10.50 2.35
C TYR A 102 8.19 10.00 1.10
N PHE A 103 7.47 9.55 0.08
CA PHE A 103 8.10 9.18 -1.19
C PHE A 103 8.46 10.39 -2.07
N GLY A 104 7.97 11.59 -1.74
CA GLY A 104 8.26 12.84 -2.44
C GLY A 104 9.43 13.63 -1.90
N ASN A 105 9.89 14.59 -2.69
CA ASN A 105 11.04 15.43 -2.36
C ASN A 105 10.74 16.50 -1.30
N GLU A 106 9.47 16.88 -1.11
CA GLU A 106 9.10 18.06 -0.30
C GLU A 106 8.89 17.78 1.19
N ARG A 107 8.62 16.52 1.58
CA ARG A 107 8.22 16.17 2.95
C ARG A 107 9.39 15.69 3.83
N GLY A 108 10.61 15.72 3.30
CA GLY A 108 11.83 15.26 3.96
C GLY A 108 12.07 13.75 3.83
N ASN A 109 13.24 13.30 4.26
CA ASN A 109 13.65 11.90 4.11
C ASN A 109 13.22 11.10 5.34
N TYR A 110 12.30 10.16 5.16
CA TYR A 110 12.00 9.15 6.18
C TYR A 110 12.64 7.81 5.80
N TRP A 111 13.33 7.19 6.75
CA TRP A 111 14.23 6.07 6.47
C TRP A 111 13.54 4.87 5.80
N VAL A 112 12.29 4.54 6.18
CA VAL A 112 11.53 3.46 5.53
C VAL A 112 11.30 3.76 4.05
N ALA A 113 10.85 4.98 3.74
CA ALA A 113 10.61 5.39 2.36
C ALA A 113 11.93 5.39 1.56
N GLU A 114 13.02 5.92 2.12
CA GLU A 114 14.34 5.92 1.48
C GLU A 114 14.90 4.51 1.23
N GLU A 115 14.70 3.59 2.18
CA GLU A 115 15.12 2.20 2.02
C GLU A 115 14.30 1.50 0.91
N ILE A 116 12.99 1.72 0.86
CA ILE A 116 12.14 1.21 -0.23
C ILE A 116 12.56 1.81 -1.58
N LYS A 117 12.85 3.12 -1.66
CA LYS A 117 13.38 3.77 -2.87
C LYS A 117 14.68 3.12 -3.32
N THR A 118 15.59 2.85 -2.36
CA THR A 118 16.88 2.20 -2.62
C THR A 118 16.70 0.77 -3.13
N ILE A 119 15.82 -0.01 -2.51
CA ILE A 119 15.48 -1.36 -2.96
C ILE A 119 14.92 -1.29 -4.38
N ALA A 120 13.89 -0.48 -4.65
CA ALA A 120 13.29 -0.37 -5.97
C ALA A 120 14.31 0.06 -7.06
N ALA A 121 15.24 0.97 -6.74
CA ALA A 121 16.29 1.41 -7.66
C ALA A 121 17.28 0.29 -8.05
N GLN A 122 17.42 -0.76 -7.24
CA GLN A 122 18.21 -1.96 -7.57
C GLN A 122 17.49 -2.88 -8.58
N HIS A 123 16.21 -2.64 -8.85
CA HIS A 123 15.39 -3.39 -9.79
C HIS A 123 14.90 -2.50 -10.94
N PRO A 124 15.80 -2.07 -11.87
CA PRO A 124 15.48 -1.10 -12.91
C PRO A 124 14.47 -1.59 -13.96
N ASN A 125 14.12 -2.88 -13.95
CA ASN A 125 13.19 -3.49 -14.90
C ASN A 125 11.76 -3.59 -14.38
N LEU A 126 11.47 -3.01 -13.21
CA LEU A 126 10.11 -2.93 -12.68
C LEU A 126 9.20 -2.15 -13.64
N LYS A 127 8.06 -2.74 -13.99
CA LYS A 127 7.08 -2.20 -14.95
C LYS A 127 5.80 -1.73 -14.28
N CYS A 128 5.41 -2.38 -13.20
CA CYS A 128 4.22 -2.05 -12.42
C CYS A 128 4.36 -2.46 -10.95
N ALA A 129 3.57 -1.80 -10.11
CA ALA A 129 3.44 -2.11 -8.69
C ALA A 129 1.99 -2.47 -8.32
N PHE A 130 1.85 -3.41 -7.40
CA PHE A 130 0.59 -3.83 -6.80
C PHE A 130 0.70 -3.64 -5.30
N SER A 131 0.07 -2.59 -4.80
CA SER A 131 0.01 -2.24 -3.39
C SER A 131 -1.26 -2.78 -2.75
N PHE A 132 -1.13 -3.33 -1.54
CA PHE A 132 -2.25 -3.86 -0.76
C PHE A 132 -2.31 -3.16 0.59
N HIS A 133 -3.44 -2.50 0.82
CA HIS A 133 -3.76 -1.72 1.99
C HIS A 133 -5.02 -2.25 2.67
N GLU A 134 -5.32 -1.72 3.86
CA GLU A 134 -6.62 -1.94 4.48
C GLU A 134 -7.35 -0.64 4.78
N GLU A 135 -8.64 -0.65 4.44
CA GLU A 135 -9.54 0.40 4.84
C GLU A 135 -9.97 0.21 6.30
N ALA A 136 -9.45 1.05 7.19
CA ALA A 136 -9.78 1.06 8.61
C ALA A 136 -11.07 1.84 8.94
N ASP A 137 -11.50 2.76 8.07
CA ASP A 137 -12.53 3.74 8.43
C ASP A 137 -13.94 3.14 8.52
N LYS A 138 -14.72 3.66 9.47
CA LYS A 138 -16.16 3.35 9.61
C LYS A 138 -17.02 4.21 8.69
N LYS A 139 -16.42 5.26 8.18
CA LYS A 139 -17.09 6.38 7.55
C LYS A 139 -16.82 6.33 6.05
N GLY A 140 -17.87 6.56 5.28
CA GLY A 140 -17.77 6.93 3.89
C GLY A 140 -18.18 8.39 3.74
N TYR A 141 -17.83 8.97 2.61
CA TYR A 141 -18.09 10.37 2.29
C TYR A 141 -18.72 10.45 0.91
N ARG A 142 -19.76 11.27 0.73
CA ARG A 142 -20.36 11.52 -0.58
C ARG A 142 -20.91 12.93 -0.65
N GLU A 143 -20.98 13.47 -1.86
CA GLU A 143 -21.54 14.80 -2.11
C GLU A 143 -23.06 14.72 -2.22
N LYS A 144 -23.74 15.69 -1.61
CA LYS A 144 -25.19 15.89 -1.73
C LYS A 144 -25.53 16.75 -2.95
N ASP A 145 -26.80 16.76 -3.33
CA ASP A 145 -27.33 17.64 -4.38
C ASP A 145 -27.04 19.15 -4.14
N ASP A 146 -26.78 19.54 -2.89
CA ASP A 146 -26.43 20.92 -2.51
C ASP A 146 -24.91 21.19 -2.40
N GLY A 147 -24.09 20.24 -2.86
CA GLY A 147 -22.62 20.34 -2.88
C GLY A 147 -21.95 20.08 -1.53
N ARG A 148 -22.69 19.79 -0.46
CA ARG A 148 -22.09 19.47 0.84
C ARG A 148 -21.66 18.01 0.89
N ILE A 149 -20.47 17.77 1.48
CA ILE A 149 -20.03 16.42 1.82
C ILE A 149 -20.82 15.93 3.02
N GLU A 150 -21.48 14.78 2.86
CA GLU A 150 -22.06 14.05 3.97
C GLU A 150 -21.24 12.81 4.34
N THR A 151 -21.26 12.49 5.62
CA THR A 151 -20.66 11.27 6.16
C THR A 151 -21.73 10.21 6.33
N PHE A 152 -21.45 8.99 5.88
CA PHE A 152 -22.32 7.82 6.08
C PHE A 152 -21.55 6.66 6.71
N ILE A 153 -22.27 5.64 7.21
CA ILE A 153 -21.66 4.41 7.71
C ILE A 153 -21.31 3.54 6.52
N ARG A 154 -20.01 3.32 6.30
CA ARG A 154 -19.51 2.50 5.21
C ARG A 154 -19.78 1.01 5.48
N ASP A 155 -20.16 0.26 4.45
CA ASP A 155 -20.31 -1.19 4.56
C ASP A 155 -18.96 -1.82 4.95
N PRO A 156 -18.89 -2.60 6.04
CA PRO A 156 -17.64 -3.23 6.47
C PRO A 156 -17.05 -4.22 5.45
N ASN A 157 -17.78 -4.59 4.39
CA ASN A 157 -17.31 -5.45 3.31
C ASN A 157 -16.90 -4.69 2.04
N SER A 158 -16.97 -3.36 2.03
CA SER A 158 -16.82 -2.59 0.78
C SER A 158 -15.38 -2.46 0.33
N PHE A 159 -15.06 -3.10 -0.79
CA PHE A 159 -13.79 -3.01 -1.48
C PHE A 159 -13.71 -1.76 -2.36
N TYR A 160 -12.51 -1.26 -2.59
CA TYR A 160 -12.19 -0.37 -3.69
C TYR A 160 -10.72 -0.49 -4.09
N MET A 161 -10.36 0.12 -5.22
CA MET A 161 -8.98 0.23 -5.66
C MET A 161 -8.68 1.57 -6.31
N TYR A 162 -7.43 1.99 -6.16
CA TYR A 162 -6.86 3.07 -6.96
C TYR A 162 -6.10 2.49 -8.15
N ASP A 163 -6.20 3.16 -9.29
CA ASP A 163 -5.40 2.93 -10.48
C ASP A 163 -4.59 4.20 -10.75
N ALA A 164 -3.37 4.25 -10.23
CA ALA A 164 -2.43 5.33 -10.48
C ALA A 164 -1.69 5.06 -11.79
N PHE A 165 -1.77 5.97 -12.76
CA PHE A 165 -1.17 5.76 -14.09
C PHE A 165 -0.59 7.03 -14.68
N ASN A 166 0.45 6.88 -15.50
CA ASN A 166 0.95 7.97 -16.32
C ASN A 166 -0.07 8.32 -17.41
N ALA A 167 -0.70 9.49 -17.30
CA ALA A 167 -1.72 9.96 -18.22
C ALA A 167 -1.24 10.16 -19.67
N GLU A 168 0.08 10.31 -19.87
CA GLU A 168 0.67 10.42 -21.22
C GLU A 168 0.81 9.06 -21.92
N GLU A 169 0.84 7.96 -21.17
CA GLU A 169 1.15 6.61 -21.67
C GLU A 169 -0.01 5.62 -21.53
N SER A 170 -1.03 5.97 -20.74
CA SER A 170 -2.14 5.07 -20.46
C SER A 170 -3.45 5.78 -20.13
N THR A 171 -4.54 5.03 -20.21
CA THR A 171 -5.89 5.46 -19.83
C THR A 171 -6.57 4.42 -18.96
N SER A 172 -7.55 4.83 -18.16
CA SER A 172 -8.37 3.92 -17.35
C SER A 172 -9.13 2.89 -18.20
N ASP A 173 -9.47 3.22 -19.44
CA ASP A 173 -10.23 2.34 -20.34
C ASP A 173 -9.53 1.00 -20.60
N GLU A 174 -8.19 0.99 -20.59
CA GLU A 174 -7.38 -0.23 -20.72
C GLU A 174 -7.65 -1.25 -19.60
N ILE A 175 -8.04 -0.76 -18.40
CA ILE A 175 -8.20 -1.56 -17.19
C ILE A 175 -9.65 -1.96 -16.96
N MET A 176 -10.61 -1.21 -17.50
CA MET A 176 -12.03 -1.43 -17.24
C MET A 176 -12.51 -2.86 -17.49
N PRO A 177 -12.10 -3.58 -18.55
CA PRO A 177 -12.50 -4.99 -18.71
C PRO A 177 -12.03 -5.90 -17.56
N LEU A 178 -10.80 -5.68 -17.07
CA LEU A 178 -10.24 -6.42 -15.95
C LEU A 178 -10.90 -6.04 -14.63
N TYR A 179 -11.12 -4.74 -14.43
CA TYR A 179 -11.83 -4.22 -13.27
C TYR A 179 -13.27 -4.76 -13.20
N ASN A 180 -14.01 -4.74 -14.30
CA ASN A 180 -15.38 -5.25 -14.34
C ASN A 180 -15.45 -6.75 -14.00
N SER A 181 -14.46 -7.53 -14.45
CA SER A 181 -14.32 -8.94 -14.08
C SER A 181 -14.05 -9.12 -12.58
N LEU A 182 -13.16 -8.31 -12.01
CA LEU A 182 -12.87 -8.27 -10.57
C LEU A 182 -14.12 -7.90 -9.77
N ALA A 183 -14.73 -6.76 -10.08
CA ALA A 183 -15.93 -6.24 -9.43
C ALA A 183 -17.07 -7.26 -9.43
N SER A 184 -17.36 -7.86 -10.59
CA SER A 184 -18.39 -8.90 -10.70
C SER A 184 -18.09 -10.13 -9.84
N ALA A 185 -16.85 -10.60 -9.80
CA ALA A 185 -16.45 -11.74 -8.98
C ALA A 185 -16.54 -11.43 -7.48
N LEU A 186 -16.12 -10.23 -7.06
CA LEU A 186 -16.25 -9.78 -5.67
C LEU A 186 -17.72 -9.69 -5.24
N THR A 187 -18.58 -9.06 -6.06
CA THR A 187 -20.01 -8.97 -5.77
C THR A 187 -20.68 -10.34 -5.70
N LYS A 188 -20.32 -11.27 -6.60
CA LYS A 188 -20.82 -12.66 -6.57
C LYS A 188 -20.47 -13.38 -5.26
N GLN A 189 -19.35 -13.01 -4.65
CA GLN A 189 -18.88 -13.55 -3.36
C GLN A 189 -19.36 -12.72 -2.16
N GLY A 190 -20.33 -11.82 -2.36
CA GLY A 190 -20.97 -11.04 -1.30
C GLY A 190 -20.12 -9.88 -0.75
N PHE A 191 -19.07 -9.46 -1.46
CA PHE A 191 -18.42 -8.18 -1.17
C PHE A 191 -19.23 -7.04 -1.80
N SER A 192 -19.26 -5.88 -1.14
CA SER A 192 -19.77 -4.65 -1.75
C SER A 192 -18.62 -3.86 -2.37
N LEU A 193 -18.96 -2.88 -3.20
CA LEU A 193 -18.03 -1.98 -3.85
C LEU A 193 -18.32 -0.56 -3.34
N TYR A 194 -17.29 0.15 -2.90
CA TYR A 194 -17.46 1.47 -2.32
C TYR A 194 -17.81 2.51 -3.39
N SER A 195 -18.66 3.48 -3.07
CA SER A 195 -18.92 4.65 -3.92
C SER A 195 -19.02 5.90 -3.06
N GLY A 196 -18.26 6.92 -3.40
CA GLY A 196 -18.09 8.12 -2.59
C GLY A 196 -16.72 8.77 -2.80
N PHE A 197 -16.15 9.35 -1.74
CA PHE A 197 -14.80 9.92 -1.73
C PHE A 197 -13.94 9.22 -0.68
N ASP A 198 -12.63 9.12 -0.91
CA ASP A 198 -11.67 8.71 0.11
C ASP A 198 -11.23 9.89 1.02
N ASP A 199 -10.65 9.53 2.19
CA ASP A 199 -9.92 10.40 3.14
C ASP A 199 -10.44 11.84 3.26
N TYR A 200 -11.73 12.00 3.57
CA TYR A 200 -12.27 13.32 3.94
C TYR A 200 -12.03 13.63 5.42
N LYS A 201 -11.38 14.77 5.70
CA LYS A 201 -11.23 15.29 7.05
C LYS A 201 -11.57 16.78 7.09
N ASN A 202 -12.28 17.19 8.15
CA ASN A 202 -12.63 18.59 8.37
C ASN A 202 -11.44 19.44 8.89
N ASP A 203 -10.27 18.84 9.12
CA ASP A 203 -9.07 19.55 9.56
C ASP A 203 -8.24 20.00 8.35
N PRO A 204 -8.06 21.32 8.12
CA PRO A 204 -7.27 21.85 7.01
C PRO A 204 -5.76 21.51 7.08
N LYS A 205 -5.29 20.94 8.20
CA LYS A 205 -3.89 20.49 8.36
C LYS A 205 -3.67 19.03 7.98
N GLU A 206 -4.73 18.25 7.83
CA GLU A 206 -4.62 16.86 7.41
C GLU A 206 -4.69 16.76 5.88
N THR A 207 -3.94 15.82 5.30
CA THR A 207 -3.98 15.61 3.84
C THR A 207 -5.34 15.03 3.50
N VAL A 208 -6.18 15.80 2.82
CA VAL A 208 -7.47 15.38 2.30
C VAL A 208 -7.29 15.13 0.80
N GLN A 209 -7.51 13.89 0.35
CA GLN A 209 -7.39 13.58 -1.09
C GLN A 209 -8.72 13.76 -1.81
N LEU A 210 -9.85 13.40 -1.18
CA LEU A 210 -11.18 13.50 -1.79
C LEU A 210 -11.23 12.84 -3.19
N ASN A 211 -10.52 11.74 -3.40
CA ASN A 211 -10.58 11.11 -4.72
C ASN A 211 -11.94 10.45 -4.90
N PRO A 212 -12.62 10.69 -6.03
CA PRO A 212 -13.91 10.06 -6.31
C PRO A 212 -13.70 8.57 -6.58
N VAL A 213 -14.40 7.75 -5.80
CA VAL A 213 -14.49 6.31 -6.00
C VAL A 213 -15.88 6.01 -6.55
N ASP A 214 -15.93 5.43 -7.74
CA ASP A 214 -17.18 4.97 -8.34
C ASP A 214 -17.19 3.45 -8.46
N ASN A 215 -18.22 2.83 -7.89
CA ASN A 215 -18.41 1.38 -7.86
C ASN A 215 -17.12 0.59 -7.57
N GLY A 216 -16.30 1.04 -6.61
CA GLY A 216 -15.05 0.43 -6.17
C GLY A 216 -13.80 0.79 -6.99
N TYR A 217 -13.89 1.68 -7.98
CA TYR A 217 -12.75 2.07 -8.82
C TYR A 217 -12.47 3.56 -8.69
N CYS A 218 -11.20 3.91 -8.55
CA CYS A 218 -10.71 5.27 -8.46
C CYS A 218 -9.53 5.47 -9.43
N PRO A 219 -9.76 6.02 -10.64
CA PRO A 219 -8.67 6.36 -11.53
C PRO A 219 -7.90 7.57 -10.98
N GLN A 220 -6.57 7.46 -10.93
CA GLN A 220 -5.66 8.52 -10.50
C GLN A 220 -4.66 8.79 -11.63
N ALA A 221 -4.99 9.75 -12.48
CA ALA A 221 -4.06 10.24 -13.48
C ALA A 221 -2.91 10.97 -12.77
N SER A 222 -1.70 10.41 -12.84
CA SER A 222 -0.50 10.97 -12.24
C SER A 222 0.31 11.69 -13.32
N ASP A 223 0.81 12.89 -13.00
CA ASP A 223 1.80 13.60 -13.80
C ASP A 223 3.20 13.24 -13.29
N LYS A 224 4.07 12.77 -14.18
CA LYS A 224 5.48 12.47 -13.87
C LYS A 224 6.22 13.66 -13.25
N ASN A 225 5.78 14.88 -13.53
CA ASN A 225 6.42 16.12 -13.10
C ASN A 225 5.74 16.78 -11.89
N ASN A 226 4.53 16.35 -11.51
CA ASN A 226 3.74 17.02 -10.47
C ASN A 226 3.24 16.04 -9.40
N PHE A 227 4.18 15.60 -8.56
CA PHE A 227 3.95 14.65 -7.48
C PHE A 227 3.82 15.37 -6.13
N LEU A 228 2.60 15.49 -5.61
CA LEU A 228 2.32 16.28 -4.40
C LEU A 228 1.87 15.46 -3.17
N ASP A 229 1.35 14.24 -3.36
CA ASP A 229 0.73 13.48 -2.28
C ASP A 229 1.74 12.76 -1.36
N GLY A 230 2.93 12.44 -1.88
CA GLY A 230 3.96 11.73 -1.13
C GLY A 230 3.81 10.20 -1.11
N SER A 231 2.86 9.62 -1.83
CA SER A 231 2.60 8.18 -1.81
C SER A 231 3.59 7.36 -2.63
N PHE A 232 3.83 6.12 -2.21
CA PHE A 232 4.63 5.15 -2.94
C PHE A 232 4.08 4.95 -4.36
N GLU A 233 2.76 4.85 -4.49
CA GLU A 233 2.10 4.44 -5.73
C GLU A 233 2.13 5.51 -6.80
N ASN A 234 2.01 6.79 -6.43
CA ASN A 234 2.28 7.87 -7.36
C ASN A 234 3.80 8.04 -7.60
N TRP A 235 4.66 7.73 -6.62
CA TRP A 235 6.10 7.89 -6.75
C TRP A 235 6.68 6.93 -7.78
N VAL A 236 6.26 5.66 -7.80
CA VAL A 236 6.74 4.69 -8.80
C VAL A 236 6.41 5.12 -10.24
N ILE A 237 5.32 5.87 -10.46
CA ILE A 237 5.00 6.45 -11.77
C ILE A 237 6.03 7.49 -12.19
N THR A 238 6.46 8.35 -11.26
CA THR A 238 7.53 9.33 -11.51
C THR A 238 8.88 8.66 -11.82
N GLN A 239 9.09 7.43 -11.35
CA GLN A 239 10.28 6.63 -11.66
C GLN A 239 10.18 5.89 -13.00
N GLY A 240 9.10 6.09 -13.76
CA GLY A 240 8.93 5.53 -15.10
C GLY A 240 8.08 4.27 -15.14
N MET A 241 7.51 3.78 -14.03
CA MET A 241 6.50 2.73 -14.11
C MET A 241 5.25 3.26 -14.83
N LYS A 242 4.67 2.45 -15.71
CA LYS A 242 3.46 2.86 -16.46
C LYS A 242 2.26 3.04 -15.54
N ARG A 243 2.14 2.16 -14.53
CA ARG A 243 0.94 2.01 -13.71
C ARG A 243 1.25 1.36 -12.36
N SER A 244 0.50 1.76 -11.33
CA SER A 244 0.48 1.19 -9.99
C SER A 244 -0.96 1.01 -9.55
N PHE A 245 -1.25 -0.11 -8.90
CA PHE A 245 -2.59 -0.39 -8.37
C PHE A 245 -2.55 -0.44 -6.86
N VAL A 246 -3.54 0.14 -6.20
CA VAL A 246 -3.73 0.05 -4.75
C VAL A 246 -5.03 -0.69 -4.50
N PHE A 247 -4.96 -1.84 -3.85
CA PHE A 247 -6.14 -2.60 -3.43
C PHE A 247 -6.44 -2.29 -1.97
N GLU A 248 -7.62 -1.72 -1.72
CA GLU A 248 -8.07 -1.34 -0.37
C GLU A 248 -9.01 -2.41 0.18
N ILE A 249 -8.43 -3.32 0.96
CA ILE A 249 -9.12 -4.46 1.53
C ILE A 249 -9.88 -4.00 2.79
N PRO A 250 -11.17 -4.35 2.97
CA PRO A 250 -11.87 -3.93 4.18
C PRO A 250 -11.21 -4.50 5.44
N SER A 251 -10.83 -3.65 6.40
CA SER A 251 -10.11 -4.12 7.61
C SER A 251 -10.92 -5.05 8.50
N ARG A 252 -12.26 -4.96 8.45
CA ARG A 252 -13.19 -5.61 9.41
C ARG A 252 -13.75 -6.95 8.98
N ILE A 253 -13.45 -7.41 7.77
CA ILE A 253 -13.82 -8.77 7.37
C ILE A 253 -12.89 -9.79 8.02
N SER A 254 -13.34 -11.04 8.12
CA SER A 254 -12.52 -12.12 8.70
C SER A 254 -11.26 -12.40 7.86
N GLU A 255 -10.29 -13.09 8.45
CA GLU A 255 -9.08 -13.48 7.73
C GLU A 255 -9.41 -14.34 6.51
N GLU A 256 -10.32 -15.31 6.63
CA GLU A 256 -10.77 -16.17 5.52
C GLU A 256 -11.37 -15.34 4.39
N ARG A 257 -12.11 -14.28 4.72
CA ARG A 257 -12.67 -13.33 3.75
C ARG A 257 -11.58 -12.52 3.06
N LYS A 258 -10.53 -12.07 3.78
CA LYS A 258 -9.37 -11.40 3.17
C LYS A 258 -8.63 -12.33 2.22
N GLN A 259 -8.39 -13.58 2.62
CA GLN A 259 -7.77 -14.61 1.78
C GLN A 259 -8.56 -14.84 0.49
N LEU A 260 -9.90 -14.95 0.60
CA LEU A 260 -10.77 -15.09 -0.56
C LEU A 260 -10.71 -13.86 -1.49
N MET A 261 -10.74 -12.64 -0.92
CA MET A 261 -10.64 -11.41 -1.72
C MET A 261 -9.31 -11.33 -2.47
N ILE A 262 -8.19 -11.60 -1.81
CA ILE A 262 -6.87 -11.60 -2.45
C ILE A 262 -6.80 -12.64 -3.56
N LYS A 263 -7.31 -13.86 -3.33
CA LYS A 263 -7.41 -14.88 -4.39
C LYS A 263 -8.15 -14.34 -5.63
N ILE A 264 -9.32 -13.73 -5.43
CA ILE A 264 -10.13 -13.14 -6.52
C ILE A 264 -9.36 -12.02 -7.24
N ILE A 265 -8.67 -11.14 -6.50
CA ILE A 265 -7.83 -10.07 -7.08
C ILE A 265 -6.77 -10.66 -8.01
N PHE A 266 -6.06 -11.70 -7.57
CA PHE A 266 -5.04 -12.33 -8.40
C PHE A 266 -5.62 -12.91 -9.69
N GLU A 267 -6.69 -13.69 -9.59
CA GLU A 267 -7.23 -14.47 -10.70
C GLU A 267 -8.02 -13.63 -11.69
N LYS A 268 -8.74 -12.60 -11.21
CA LYS A 268 -9.62 -11.78 -12.05
C LYS A 268 -8.97 -10.51 -12.53
N PHE A 269 -7.89 -10.07 -11.90
CA PHE A 269 -7.24 -8.81 -12.21
C PHE A 269 -5.75 -8.96 -12.49
N ILE A 270 -4.94 -9.30 -11.48
CA ILE A 270 -3.47 -9.21 -11.58
C ILE A 270 -2.93 -10.14 -12.66
N ILE A 271 -3.28 -11.43 -12.64
CA ILE A 271 -2.75 -12.40 -13.61
C ILE A 271 -3.21 -12.08 -15.04
N PRO A 272 -4.51 -11.82 -15.30
CA PRO A 272 -4.94 -11.32 -16.60
C PRO A 272 -4.21 -10.05 -17.06
N PHE A 273 -4.02 -9.08 -16.17
CA PHE A 273 -3.26 -7.86 -16.47
C PHE A 273 -1.82 -8.15 -16.86
N LEU A 274 -1.13 -8.98 -16.06
CA LEU A 274 0.25 -9.38 -16.32
C LEU A 274 0.39 -10.11 -17.66
N ASN A 275 -0.58 -10.97 -18.02
CA ASN A 275 -0.62 -11.61 -19.34
C ASN A 275 -0.82 -10.62 -20.50
N GLN A 276 -1.48 -9.48 -20.28
CA GLN A 276 -1.63 -8.43 -21.30
C GLN A 276 -0.34 -7.62 -21.49
N VAL A 277 0.33 -7.23 -20.39
CA VAL A 277 1.49 -6.33 -20.43
C VAL A 277 2.83 -7.07 -20.54
N CYS A 278 2.84 -8.37 -20.24
CA CYS A 278 4.00 -9.26 -20.27
C CYS A 278 3.62 -10.63 -20.86
N PRO A 279 3.18 -10.67 -22.14
CA PRO A 279 2.68 -11.90 -22.76
C PRO A 279 3.74 -13.02 -22.84
N ASP A 280 5.02 -12.65 -22.74
CA ASP A 280 6.15 -13.58 -22.72
C ASP A 280 6.19 -14.49 -21.48
N LEU A 281 5.51 -14.12 -20.39
CA LEU A 281 5.46 -14.92 -19.17
C LEU A 281 4.41 -16.04 -19.20
N ASN A 282 3.37 -15.89 -20.03
CA ASN A 282 2.27 -16.86 -20.20
C ASN A 282 1.79 -17.48 -18.86
N LEU A 283 1.39 -16.61 -17.93
CA LEU A 283 1.01 -17.00 -16.57
C LEU A 283 -0.26 -17.88 -16.60
N PRO A 284 -0.31 -18.94 -15.77
CA PRO A 284 -1.44 -19.85 -15.77
C PRO A 284 -2.72 -19.14 -15.33
N ASN A 285 -3.84 -19.48 -15.98
CA ASN A 285 -5.15 -19.07 -15.49
C ASN A 285 -5.53 -19.95 -14.30
N ILE A 286 -5.41 -19.40 -13.09
CA ILE A 286 -5.81 -20.08 -11.86
C ILE A 286 -7.31 -19.85 -11.68
N GLY A 287 -8.11 -20.88 -11.90
CA GLY A 287 -9.55 -20.80 -11.73
C GLY A 287 -9.96 -20.85 -10.24
N ILE A 288 -11.08 -20.20 -9.92
CA ILE A 288 -11.83 -20.49 -8.69
C ILE A 288 -12.71 -21.70 -9.00
N ASP A 289 -12.34 -22.87 -8.50
CA ASP A 289 -13.29 -23.95 -8.24
C ASP A 289 -14.24 -23.56 -7.11
#